data_AF-A0A1B7HMB4-F1
#
_entry.id   AF-A0A1B7HMB4-F1
#
_cell.length_a   1.000
_cell.length_b   1.000
_cell.length_c   1.000
_cell.angle_alpha   90.00
_cell.angle_beta   90.00
_cell.angle_gamma   90.00
#
_symmetry.space_group_name_H-M   'P 1'
#
loop_
_entity.id
_entity.type
_entity.pdbx_description
1 polymer ?
#
loop_
_entity_poly.entity_id
_entity_poly.type
_entity_poly.pdbx_seq_one_letter_code
_entity_poly.pdbx_strand_id
1 'polypeptide(L)'
;MGLDVFVTDLPGSVSGALIKQKDQDPAIFLNADDARVRQRFSCGHELGHYIARQVDSNDVYEYVDLRGEKASNGTDPEEIFANQFSAELLMPVETVKELIAQGYPNYAMAHFFGVSDDAMHYRLKRLGLK
;
A
#
# COMPACT_ATOMS: atom_id res chain seq x y z
N MET A 1 1.33 -15.79 7.93
CA MET A 1 1.87 -15.33 6.63
C MET A 1 3.38 -15.45 6.58
N GLY A 2 4.10 -15.43 7.72
CA GLY A 2 5.56 -15.53 7.71
C GLY A 2 6.23 -14.33 7.06
N LEU A 3 5.58 -13.15 7.07
CA LEU A 3 6.18 -11.91 6.59
C LEU A 3 6.71 -11.11 7.77
N ASP A 4 7.96 -10.67 7.66
CA ASP A 4 8.54 -9.70 8.56
C ASP A 4 8.38 -8.28 8.02
N VAL A 5 8.28 -7.31 8.91
CA VAL A 5 8.18 -5.88 8.55
C VAL A 5 9.25 -5.11 9.31
N PHE A 6 10.10 -4.41 8.57
CA PHE A 6 11.18 -3.60 9.10
C PHE A 6 10.99 -2.14 8.69
N VAL A 7 11.29 -1.22 9.60
CA VAL A 7 11.39 0.22 9.32
C VAL A 7 12.86 0.58 9.38
N THR A 8 13.40 1.13 8.29
CA THR A 8 14.83 1.42 8.16
C THR A 8 15.04 2.60 7.21
N ASP A 9 16.23 3.18 7.24
CA ASP A 9 16.65 4.15 6.23
C ASP A 9 16.75 3.44 4.88
N LEU A 10 16.00 3.92 3.89
CA LEU A 10 16.04 3.42 2.52
C LEU A 10 16.72 4.45 1.60
N PRO A 11 17.52 4.01 0.62
CA PRO A 11 18.27 4.91 -0.24
C PRO A 11 17.35 5.73 -1.16
N GLY A 12 17.67 7.03 -1.30
CA GLY A 12 17.02 7.91 -2.27
C GLY A 12 15.55 8.19 -1.94
N SER A 13 14.68 8.09 -2.95
CA SER A 13 13.24 8.32 -2.82
C SER A 13 12.41 7.05 -2.66
N VAL A 14 13.03 5.98 -2.15
CA VAL A 14 12.35 4.69 -1.96
C VAL A 14 11.46 4.74 -0.72
N SER A 15 10.16 4.56 -0.88
CA SER A 15 9.22 4.51 0.26
C SER A 15 9.07 3.12 0.88
N GLY A 16 9.27 2.08 0.09
CA GLY A 16 9.08 0.70 0.51
C GLY A 16 9.75 -0.29 -0.42
N ALA A 17 9.96 -1.50 0.09
CA ALA A 17 10.49 -2.61 -0.66
C ALA A 17 9.96 -3.94 -0.14
N LEU A 18 9.64 -4.87 -1.04
CA LEU A 18 9.40 -6.26 -0.71
C LEU A 18 10.59 -7.09 -1.18
N ILE A 19 11.20 -7.82 -0.24
CA ILE A 19 12.35 -8.68 -0.51
C ILE A 19 11.99 -10.10 -0.13
N LYS A 20 12.16 -11.02 -1.07
CA LYS A 20 12.16 -12.47 -0.82
C LYS A 20 13.51 -12.99 -1.26
N GLN A 21 14.20 -13.73 -0.41
CA GLN A 21 15.40 -14.50 -0.77
C GLN A 21 15.08 -15.98 -0.72
N LYS A 22 15.85 -16.78 -1.48
CA LYS A 22 15.74 -18.23 -1.44
C LYS A 22 15.96 -18.72 0.00
N ASP A 23 15.09 -19.64 0.43
CA ASP A 23 15.12 -20.26 1.77
C ASP A 23 14.96 -19.28 2.95
N GLN A 24 14.52 -18.03 2.71
CA GLN A 24 14.18 -17.05 3.75
C GLN A 24 12.71 -16.64 3.69
N ASP A 25 12.18 -16.22 4.84
CA ASP A 25 10.87 -15.60 4.92
C ASP A 25 10.87 -14.24 4.19
N PRO A 26 9.77 -13.87 3.48
CA PRO A 26 9.68 -12.56 2.83
C PRO A 26 9.67 -11.44 3.87
N ALA A 27 10.29 -10.32 3.53
CA ALA A 27 10.35 -9.14 4.38
C ALA A 27 9.91 -7.88 3.63
N ILE A 28 9.10 -7.06 4.28
CA ILE A 28 8.73 -5.71 3.85
C ILE A 28 9.65 -4.72 4.58
N PHE A 29 10.28 -3.84 3.82
CA PHE A 29 11.05 -2.72 4.35
C PHE A 29 10.30 -1.43 4.05
N LEU A 30 10.19 -0.56 5.05
CA LEU A 30 9.52 0.73 4.96
C LEU A 30 10.53 1.83 5.28
N ASN A 31 10.44 2.94 4.56
CA ASN A 31 11.33 4.07 4.79
C ASN A 31 11.03 4.72 6.15
N ALA A 32 12.05 4.84 6.99
CA ALA A 32 11.99 5.48 8.31
C ALA A 32 11.62 6.97 8.23
N ASP A 33 11.99 7.65 7.13
CA ASP A 33 11.70 9.08 6.91
C ASP A 33 10.24 9.35 6.52
N ASP A 34 9.51 8.32 6.06
CA ASP A 34 8.11 8.46 5.70
C ASP A 34 7.21 8.59 6.95
N ALA A 35 6.24 9.50 6.89
CA ALA A 35 5.24 9.63 7.95
C ALA A 35 4.49 8.29 8.17
N ARG A 36 4.05 8.02 9.40
CA ARG A 36 3.38 6.75 9.79
C ARG A 36 2.21 6.37 8.88
N VAL A 37 1.44 7.35 8.42
CA VAL A 37 0.33 7.14 7.47
C VAL A 37 0.81 6.67 6.09
N ARG A 38 1.97 7.16 5.63
CA ARG A 38 2.61 6.71 4.38
C ARG A 38 3.24 5.33 4.56
N GLN A 39 3.97 5.09 5.65
CA GLN A 39 4.50 3.75 5.99
C GLN A 39 3.39 2.69 6.00
N ARG A 40 2.24 3.01 6.60
CA ARG A 40 1.10 2.07 6.66
C ARG A 40 0.50 1.79 5.28
N PHE A 41 0.39 2.81 4.43
CA PHE A 41 -0.07 2.65 3.05
C PHE A 41 0.95 1.85 2.20
N SER A 42 2.24 2.15 2.32
CA SER A 42 3.32 1.41 1.66
C SER A 42 3.36 -0.04 2.11
N CYS A 43 3.19 -0.32 3.41
CA CYS A 43 3.11 -1.69 3.90
C CYS A 43 1.94 -2.47 3.28
N GLY A 44 0.77 -1.84 3.18
CA GLY A 44 -0.38 -2.44 2.50
C GLY A 44 -0.11 -2.67 1.01
N HIS A 45 0.64 -1.77 0.37
CA HIS A 45 1.00 -1.86 -1.04
C HIS A 45 1.97 -3.03 -1.30
N GLU A 46 3.06 -3.13 -0.54
CA GLU A 46 4.00 -4.26 -0.63
C GLU A 46 3.31 -5.60 -0.32
N LEU A 47 2.38 -5.60 0.65
CA LEU A 47 1.55 -6.78 0.91
C LEU A 47 0.69 -7.16 -0.30
N GLY A 48 0.20 -6.18 -1.06
CA GLY A 48 -0.49 -6.40 -2.33
C GLY A 48 0.40 -7.14 -3.34
N HIS A 49 1.63 -6.66 -3.55
CA HIS A 49 2.60 -7.36 -4.41
C HIS A 49 2.87 -8.79 -3.94
N TYR A 50 3.05 -8.99 -2.63
CA TYR A 50 3.25 -10.33 -2.08
C TYR A 50 2.08 -11.26 -2.41
N ILE A 51 0.83 -10.83 -2.18
CA ILE A 51 -0.36 -11.62 -2.46
C ILE A 51 -0.52 -11.91 -3.96
N ALA A 52 -0.30 -10.92 -4.83
CA ALA A 52 -0.36 -11.11 -6.28
C ALA A 52 0.61 -12.21 -6.75
N ARG A 53 1.85 -12.17 -6.26
CA ARG A 53 2.89 -13.15 -6.60
C ARG A 53 2.57 -14.56 -6.07
N GLN A 54 1.95 -14.67 -4.89
CA GLN A 54 1.51 -15.97 -4.36
C GLN A 54 0.40 -16.61 -5.20
N VAL A 55 -0.49 -15.81 -5.79
CA VAL A 55 -1.58 -16.31 -6.65
C VAL A 55 -1.05 -16.76 -8.01
N ASP A 56 -0.07 -16.04 -8.57
CA ASP A 56 0.42 -16.28 -9.93
C ASP A 56 1.33 -17.52 -10.05
N SER A 57 1.64 -18.22 -8.94
CA SER A 57 2.51 -19.41 -8.90
C SER A 57 3.89 -19.22 -9.56
N ASN A 58 4.29 -17.97 -9.78
CA ASN A 58 5.61 -17.63 -10.27
C ASN A 58 6.59 -17.83 -9.12
N ASP A 59 7.28 -18.96 -9.16
CA ASP A 59 8.37 -19.41 -8.29
C ASP A 59 9.62 -18.50 -8.40
N VAL A 60 9.43 -17.19 -8.48
CA VAL A 60 10.51 -16.21 -8.41
C VAL A 60 10.91 -16.09 -6.94
N TYR A 61 11.84 -16.97 -6.54
CA TYR A 61 12.35 -17.08 -5.18
C TYR A 61 13.14 -15.85 -4.72
N GLU A 62 13.62 -15.03 -5.66
CA GLU A 62 14.38 -13.81 -5.41
C GLU A 62 13.83 -12.62 -6.17
N TYR A 63 13.38 -11.60 -5.44
CA TYR A 63 13.02 -10.31 -6.00
C TYR A 63 13.26 -9.19 -4.99
N VAL A 64 13.56 -8.00 -5.52
CA VAL A 64 13.67 -6.76 -4.77
C VAL A 64 12.83 -5.74 -5.51
N ASP A 65 11.70 -5.36 -4.92
CA ASP A 65 10.89 -4.26 -5.44
C ASP A 65 11.35 -2.95 -4.79
N LEU A 66 11.74 -1.95 -5.57
CA LEU A 66 12.19 -0.65 -5.04
C LEU A 66 11.26 0.44 -5.55
N ARG A 67 10.38 0.94 -4.67
CA ARG A 67 9.43 2.00 -5.01
C ARG A 67 10.09 3.38 -5.04
N GLY A 68 10.75 3.77 -6.14
CA GLY A 68 11.27 5.13 -6.35
C GLY A 68 10.28 6.11 -7.01
N GLU A 69 10.61 7.40 -7.05
CA GLU A 69 9.82 8.46 -7.73
C GLU A 69 9.51 8.19 -9.22
N LYS A 70 10.18 7.22 -9.86
CA LYS A 70 10.07 6.88 -11.29
C LYS A 70 9.24 5.63 -11.61
N ALA A 71 8.55 5.00 -10.66
CA ALA A 71 7.48 4.02 -10.95
C ALA A 71 6.22 4.70 -11.57
N SER A 72 6.42 5.85 -12.22
CA SER A 72 5.55 7.01 -12.28
C SER A 72 4.90 7.18 -13.65
N ASN A 73 3.94 6.33 -13.98
CA ASN A 73 2.87 6.70 -14.92
C ASN A 73 1.49 6.15 -14.52
N GLY A 74 1.39 5.33 -13.46
CA GLY A 74 0.10 4.77 -13.01
C GLY A 74 -0.56 3.84 -14.05
N THR A 75 0.22 3.34 -15.00
CA THR A 75 -0.23 2.45 -16.08
C THR A 75 0.17 1.00 -15.86
N ASP A 76 1.07 0.71 -14.91
CA ASP A 76 1.50 -0.64 -14.60
C ASP A 76 0.39 -1.38 -13.84
N PRO A 77 -0.14 -2.50 -14.38
CA PRO A 77 -1.18 -3.28 -13.73
C PRO A 77 -0.82 -3.77 -12.32
N GLU A 78 0.45 -4.11 -12.05
CA GLU A 78 0.89 -4.58 -10.73
C GLU A 78 0.83 -3.44 -9.70
N GLU A 79 1.33 -2.26 -10.06
CA GLU A 79 1.26 -1.05 -9.24
C GLU A 79 -0.18 -0.60 -9.00
N ILE A 80 -1.04 -0.67 -10.02
CA ILE A 80 -2.46 -0.35 -9.90
C ILE A 80 -3.12 -1.33 -8.92
N PHE A 81 -2.83 -2.62 -9.04
CA PHE A 81 -3.33 -3.64 -8.14
C PHE A 81 -2.86 -3.40 -6.71
N ALA A 82 -1.56 -3.21 -6.47
CA ALA A 82 -0.99 -3.02 -5.14
C ALA A 82 -1.51 -1.75 -4.45
N ASN A 83 -1.59 -0.63 -5.18
CA ASN A 83 -2.21 0.59 -4.68
C ASN A 83 -3.68 0.37 -4.32
N GLN A 84 -4.40 -0.37 -5.16
CA GLN A 84 -5.79 -0.66 -4.90
C GLN A 84 -5.97 -1.57 -3.69
N PHE A 85 -5.19 -2.63 -3.59
CA PHE A 85 -5.19 -3.56 -2.49
C PHE A 85 -4.98 -2.82 -1.17
N SER A 86 -3.96 -1.95 -1.09
CA SER A 86 -3.71 -1.13 0.09
C SER A 86 -4.89 -0.23 0.44
N ALA A 87 -5.49 0.43 -0.56
CA ALA A 87 -6.65 1.28 -0.35
C ALA A 87 -7.88 0.50 0.16
N GLU A 88 -8.13 -0.71 -0.33
CA GLU A 88 -9.26 -1.54 0.13
C GLU A 88 -9.04 -2.12 1.51
N LEU A 89 -7.80 -2.52 1.80
CA LEU A 89 -7.39 -3.02 3.10
C LEU A 89 -7.51 -1.94 4.18
N LEU A 90 -7.06 -0.73 3.89
CA LEU A 90 -7.03 0.37 4.86
C LEU A 90 -8.35 1.14 4.95
N MET A 91 -9.11 1.19 3.85
CA MET A 91 -10.40 1.90 3.77
C MET A 91 -11.50 0.97 3.24
N PRO A 92 -12.04 0.07 4.09
CA PRO A 92 -13.11 -0.84 3.72
C PRO A 92 -14.35 -0.08 3.22
N VAL A 93 -14.93 -0.55 2.11
CA VAL A 93 -16.00 0.17 1.41
C VAL A 93 -17.24 0.41 2.26
N GLU A 94 -17.62 -0.54 3.10
CA GLU A 94 -18.82 -0.41 3.94
C GLU A 94 -18.60 0.67 5.03
N THR A 95 -17.44 0.67 5.69
CA THR A 95 -17.08 1.72 6.65
C THR A 95 -16.96 3.10 5.99
N VAL A 96 -16.43 3.18 4.77
CA VAL A 96 -16.39 4.43 3.99
C VAL A 96 -17.80 4.97 3.75
N LYS A 97 -18.75 4.12 3.32
CA LYS A 97 -20.15 4.51 3.10
C LYS A 97 -20.83 4.94 4.39
N GLU A 98 -20.61 4.21 5.49
CA GLU A 98 -21.15 4.55 6.80
C GLU A 98 -20.72 5.94 7.27
N LEU A 99 -19.44 6.28 7.15
CA LEU A 99 -18.93 7.59 7.55
C LEU A 99 -19.48 8.72 6.66
N ILE A 100 -19.65 8.48 5.35
CA ILE A 100 -20.30 9.43 4.45
C ILE A 100 -21.76 9.66 4.86
N ALA A 101 -22.50 8.58 5.18
CA ALA A 101 -23.89 8.68 5.62
C ALA A 101 -24.03 9.43 6.96
N GLN A 102 -23.01 9.34 7.82
CA GLN A 102 -22.91 10.11 9.06
C GLN A 102 -22.45 11.57 8.84
N GLY A 103 -22.17 11.97 7.59
CA GLY A 103 -21.79 13.35 7.25
C GLY A 103 -20.33 13.70 7.54
N TYR A 104 -19.44 12.71 7.69
CA TYR A 104 -18.03 12.99 7.94
C TYR A 104 -17.38 13.68 6.72
N PRO A 105 -16.61 14.76 6.92
CA PRO A 105 -15.82 15.37 5.85
C PRO A 105 -14.60 14.50 5.50
N ASN A 106 -14.07 14.64 4.28
CA ASN A 106 -12.99 13.79 3.76
C ASN A 106 -11.75 13.74 4.67
N TYR A 107 -11.32 14.89 5.22
CA TYR A 107 -10.15 14.96 6.10
C TYR A 107 -10.38 14.18 7.41
N ALA A 108 -11.60 14.18 7.94
CA ALA A 108 -11.94 13.43 9.15
C ALA A 108 -11.95 11.92 8.88
N MET A 109 -12.40 11.51 7.68
CA MET A 109 -12.32 10.13 7.23
C MET A 109 -10.86 9.69 7.02
N ALA A 110 -10.02 10.52 6.40
CA ALA A 110 -8.60 10.24 6.21
C ALA A 110 -7.90 10.02 7.56
N HIS A 111 -8.18 10.91 8.53
CA HIS A 111 -7.70 10.76 9.90
C HIS A 111 -8.23 9.48 10.57
N PHE A 112 -9.52 9.18 10.44
CA PHE A 112 -10.13 7.97 10.99
C PHE A 112 -9.46 6.69 10.46
N PHE A 113 -9.22 6.61 9.15
CA PHE A 113 -8.56 5.47 8.53
C PHE A 113 -7.04 5.47 8.70
N GLY A 114 -6.44 6.56 9.20
CA GLY A 114 -4.99 6.68 9.34
C GLY A 114 -4.26 6.65 7.99
N VAL A 115 -4.79 7.38 7.00
CA VAL A 115 -4.25 7.53 5.64
C VAL A 115 -4.07 9.01 5.30
N SER A 116 -3.40 9.33 4.19
CA SER A 116 -3.32 10.71 3.71
C SER A 116 -4.65 11.20 3.11
N ASP A 117 -4.84 12.52 3.06
CA ASP A 117 -5.99 13.14 2.40
C ASP A 117 -6.09 12.72 0.92
N ASP A 118 -4.95 12.63 0.23
CA ASP A 118 -4.89 12.15 -1.15
C ASP A 118 -5.39 10.72 -1.29
N ALA A 119 -4.95 9.80 -0.42
CA ALA A 119 -5.40 8.41 -0.45
C ALA A 119 -6.91 8.30 -0.24
N MET A 120 -7.46 9.08 0.69
CA MET A 120 -8.91 9.15 0.89
C MET A 120 -9.63 9.72 -0.33
N HIS A 121 -9.11 10.79 -0.94
CA HIS A 121 -9.67 11.37 -2.16
C HIS A 121 -9.73 10.36 -3.31
N TYR A 122 -8.62 9.67 -3.59
CA TYR A 122 -8.56 8.64 -4.64
C TYR A 122 -9.51 7.48 -4.37
N ARG A 123 -9.64 7.05 -3.10
CA ARG A 123 -10.57 5.99 -2.71
C ARG A 123 -12.01 6.37 -2.99
N LEU A 124 -12.43 7.59 -2.64
CA LEU A 124 -13.79 8.07 -2.90
C LEU A 124 -14.09 8.18 -4.39
N LYS A 125 -13.14 8.71 -5.17
CA LYS A 125 -13.25 8.82 -6.63
C LYS A 125 -13.44 7.46 -7.28
N ARG A 126 -12.67 6.44 -6.86
CA ARG A 126 -12.78 5.08 -7.41
C ARG A 126 -14.09 4.39 -7.04
N LEU A 127 -14.65 4.70 -5.86
CA LEU A 127 -15.96 4.19 -5.44
C LEU A 127 -17.13 4.92 -6.10
N GLY A 128 -16.88 6.00 -6.86
CA GLY A 128 -17.93 6.83 -7.47
C GLY A 128 -18.76 7.59 -6.43
N LEU A 129 -18.20 7.83 -5.24
CA LEU A 129 -18.92 8.46 -4.13
C LEU A 129 -18.67 9.97 -4.02
N LYS A 130 -17.60 10.48 -4.64
CA LYS A 130 -17.28 11.91 -4.82
C LYS A 130 -16.37 12.12 -6.03
#